data_AF-A0A7V3LGM9-F1
#
_entry.id   AF-A0A7V3LGM9-F1
#
_cell.length_a   1.000
_cell.length_b   1.000
_cell.length_c   1.000
_cell.angle_alpha   90.00
_cell.angle_beta   90.00
_cell.angle_gamma   90.00
#
_symmetry.space_group_name_H-M   'P 1'
#
loop_
_entity.id
_entity.type
_entity.pdbx_description
1 polymer ?
#
loop_
_entity_poly.entity_id
_entity_poly.type
_entity_poly.pdbx_seq_one_letter_code
_entity_poly.pdbx_strand_id
1 'polypeptide(L)'
;MVSQLQDDALRAYIEDFIRGFLAQQENNNLGPDSSEPAWDRFVIAFSRADDPLYHFLKEHIGEEHWTPAEAFALCLPDDETPPRPEELTVVSWALAQTEKTKAANRQQTRYPAEAWARARSYGQRCQRRLQRALVEALASAGCQAVAPSLLKEHRETESPSVGRASNWSERHVAYISGLGTFGLCGGLITELGQAVRLGSLVIRAHVTATPRPPGGPFAYCLFYRDGSCSACADRCPAGSVSPAGRDKEACARQVQIEAVEFIRREYNLDSSGCGLCQTAVPCESCIP
;
A
#
# COMPACT_ATOMS: atom_id res chain seq x y z
N MET A 1 -12.45 -18.17 24.01
CA MET A 1 -12.19 -19.38 23.21
C MET A 1 -12.94 -19.35 21.87
N VAL A 2 -14.28 -19.34 21.82
CA VAL A 2 -15.03 -19.34 20.53
C VAL A 2 -14.71 -18.14 19.63
N SER A 3 -14.70 -16.92 20.19
CA SER A 3 -14.35 -15.70 19.42
C SER A 3 -12.89 -15.69 18.94
N GLN A 4 -11.97 -16.31 19.67
CA GLN A 4 -10.56 -16.41 19.27
C GLN A 4 -10.37 -17.47 18.17
N LEU A 5 -11.09 -18.59 18.23
CA LEU A 5 -11.11 -19.58 17.16
C LEU A 5 -11.72 -19.01 15.86
N GLN A 6 -12.72 -18.13 15.96
CA GLN A 6 -13.29 -17.42 14.81
C GLN A 6 -12.33 -16.39 14.22
N ASP A 7 -11.60 -15.67 15.07
CA ASP A 7 -10.55 -14.72 14.68
C ASP A 7 -9.40 -15.42 13.94
N ASP A 8 -8.84 -16.48 14.53
CA ASP A 8 -7.76 -17.27 13.93
C ASP A 8 -8.19 -17.90 12.60
N ALA A 9 -9.42 -18.41 12.53
CA ALA A 9 -9.97 -18.98 11.29
C ALA A 9 -10.13 -17.93 10.18
N LEU A 10 -10.60 -16.72 10.50
CA LEU A 10 -10.77 -15.65 9.51
C LEU A 10 -9.42 -15.11 9.03
N ARG A 11 -8.44 -14.98 9.93
CA ARG A 11 -7.06 -14.62 9.58
C ARG A 11 -6.46 -15.64 8.62
N ALA A 12 -6.55 -16.93 8.95
CA ALA A 12 -6.05 -18.00 8.11
C ALA A 12 -6.75 -18.03 6.75
N TYR A 13 -8.08 -17.86 6.72
CA TYR A 13 -8.85 -17.78 5.49
C TYR A 13 -8.35 -16.67 4.55
N ILE A 14 -8.15 -15.45 5.08
CA ILE A 14 -7.64 -14.31 4.30
C ILE A 14 -6.20 -14.59 3.81
N GLU A 15 -5.35 -15.13 4.67
CA GLU A 15 -3.95 -15.43 4.34
C GLU A 15 -3.86 -16.49 3.22
N ASP A 16 -4.60 -17.59 3.37
CA ASP A 16 -4.64 -18.68 2.39
C ASP A 16 -5.25 -18.22 1.06
N PHE A 17 -6.27 -17.35 1.11
CA PHE A 17 -6.84 -16.75 -0.09
C PHE A 17 -5.80 -15.91 -0.85
N ILE A 18 -5.11 -14.99 -0.17
CA ILE A 18 -4.08 -14.15 -0.80
C ILE A 18 -2.95 -15.02 -1.35
N ARG A 19 -2.50 -16.02 -0.58
CA ARG A 19 -1.45 -16.96 -0.98
C ARG A 19 -1.86 -17.73 -2.25
N GLY A 20 -3.05 -18.32 -2.25
CA GLY A 20 -3.58 -19.08 -3.38
C GLY A 20 -3.78 -18.18 -4.61
N PHE A 21 -4.27 -16.95 -4.42
CA PHE A 21 -4.47 -15.99 -5.50
C PHE A 21 -3.14 -15.59 -6.17
N LEU A 22 -2.11 -15.28 -5.38
CA LEU A 22 -0.79 -14.87 -5.88
C LEU A 22 0.02 -16.00 -6.50
N ALA A 23 -0.27 -17.26 -6.14
CA ALA A 23 0.36 -18.45 -6.72
C ALA A 23 -0.09 -18.72 -8.16
N GLN A 24 -1.23 -18.17 -8.59
CA GLN A 24 -1.73 -18.30 -9.95
C GLN A 24 -1.06 -17.30 -10.89
N GLN A 25 -0.40 -17.79 -11.93
CA GLN A 25 0.37 -16.96 -12.87
C GLN A 25 -0.52 -15.96 -13.63
N GLU A 26 -1.76 -16.32 -13.94
CA GLU A 26 -2.71 -15.43 -14.61
C GLU A 26 -3.11 -14.23 -13.75
N ASN A 27 -2.95 -14.34 -12.42
CA ASN A 27 -3.19 -13.25 -11.47
C ASN A 27 -1.93 -12.40 -11.29
N ASN A 28 -0.80 -13.05 -11.04
CA ASN A 28 0.46 -12.42 -10.64
C ASN A 28 1.52 -12.56 -11.72
N ASN A 29 1.62 -11.56 -12.61
CA ASN A 29 2.61 -11.52 -13.69
C ASN A 29 3.02 -10.09 -14.06
N LEU A 30 4.12 -9.96 -14.82
CA LEU A 30 4.61 -8.69 -15.40
C LEU A 30 4.04 -8.37 -16.79
N GLY A 31 2.93 -8.99 -17.19
CA GLY A 31 2.25 -8.78 -18.46
C GLY A 31 2.11 -10.05 -19.31
N PRO A 32 1.40 -9.97 -20.46
CA PRO A 32 1.03 -11.14 -21.27
C PRO A 32 2.24 -11.92 -21.80
N ASP A 33 3.38 -11.25 -22.04
CA ASP A 33 4.59 -11.86 -22.57
C ASP A 33 5.58 -12.29 -21.48
N SER A 34 5.17 -12.29 -20.20
CA SER A 34 6.03 -12.64 -19.08
C SER A 34 5.40 -13.69 -18.19
N SER A 35 6.17 -14.74 -17.89
CA SER A 35 5.84 -15.71 -16.85
C SER A 35 6.33 -15.31 -15.47
N GLU A 36 6.97 -14.15 -15.33
CA GLU A 36 7.53 -13.71 -14.07
C GLU A 36 6.50 -13.01 -13.20
N PRO A 37 6.47 -13.32 -11.88
CA PRO A 37 5.53 -12.69 -10.99
C PRO A 37 5.84 -11.20 -10.80
N ALA A 38 4.79 -10.41 -10.60
CA ALA A 38 4.95 -9.03 -10.17
C ALA A 38 5.31 -8.94 -8.69
N TRP A 39 4.76 -9.84 -7.88
CA TRP A 39 4.89 -9.86 -6.43
C TRP A 39 5.48 -11.19 -5.94
N ASP A 40 6.42 -11.12 -5.00
CA ASP A 40 7.10 -12.28 -4.42
C ASP A 40 6.39 -12.76 -3.14
N ARG A 41 6.76 -12.16 -2.00
CA ARG A 41 6.18 -12.44 -0.68
C ARG A 41 5.13 -11.41 -0.30
N PHE A 42 4.28 -11.77 0.65
CA PHE A 42 3.32 -10.85 1.25
C PHE A 42 3.28 -11.01 2.77
N VAL A 43 2.83 -9.96 3.44
CA VAL A 43 2.55 -9.92 4.87
C VAL A 43 1.22 -9.21 5.11
N ILE A 44 0.47 -9.63 6.13
CA ILE A 44 -0.86 -9.11 6.45
C ILE A 44 -0.88 -8.58 7.89
N ALA A 45 -1.67 -7.54 8.12
CA ALA A 45 -1.93 -7.02 9.45
C ALA A 45 -3.33 -6.43 9.53
N PHE A 46 -3.77 -6.16 10.76
CA PHE A 46 -5.16 -5.82 11.05
C PHE A 46 -5.22 -4.66 12.04
N SER A 47 -6.18 -3.77 11.85
CA SER A 47 -6.51 -2.72 12.82
C SER A 47 -8.01 -2.64 13.03
N ARG A 48 -8.43 -2.20 14.21
CA ARG A 48 -9.83 -1.87 14.45
C ARG A 48 -10.19 -0.59 13.69
N ALA A 49 -11.38 -0.52 13.11
CA ALA A 49 -11.83 0.66 12.39
C ALA A 49 -12.10 1.88 13.28
N ASP A 50 -12.19 1.70 14.59
CA ASP A 50 -12.28 2.75 15.61
C ASP A 50 -10.90 3.19 16.15
N ASP A 51 -9.78 2.75 15.56
CA ASP A 51 -8.46 3.28 15.96
C ASP A 51 -8.45 4.81 15.80
N PRO A 52 -8.10 5.58 16.84
CA PRO A 52 -8.19 7.04 16.83
C PRO A 52 -7.34 7.70 15.74
N LEU A 53 -6.34 6.99 15.19
CA LEU A 53 -5.55 7.50 14.08
C LEU A 53 -6.36 7.70 12.80
N TYR A 54 -7.44 6.94 12.58
CA TYR A 54 -8.31 7.19 11.41
C TYR A 54 -9.00 8.55 11.50
N HIS A 55 -9.49 8.91 12.68
CA HIS A 55 -10.09 10.22 12.92
C HIS A 55 -9.05 11.34 12.83
N PHE A 56 -7.89 11.14 13.46
CA PHE A 56 -6.76 12.06 13.38
C PHE A 56 -6.40 12.38 11.92
N LEU A 57 -6.30 11.37 11.04
CA LEU A 57 -5.99 11.58 9.63
C LEU A 57 -7.06 12.39 8.91
N LYS A 58 -8.34 12.16 9.21
CA LYS A 58 -9.44 12.95 8.65
C LYS A 58 -9.33 14.41 9.04
N GLU A 59 -9.15 14.71 10.31
CA GLU A 59 -9.00 16.08 10.81
C GLU A 59 -7.79 16.80 10.18
N HIS A 60 -6.69 16.08 9.96
CA HIS A 60 -5.44 16.69 9.48
C HIS A 60 -5.34 16.78 7.97
N ILE A 61 -5.90 15.83 7.22
CA ILE A 61 -5.86 15.81 5.76
C ILE A 61 -7.04 16.60 5.18
N GLY A 62 -8.22 16.51 5.79
CA GLY A 62 -9.43 17.20 5.38
C GLY A 62 -10.66 16.30 5.42
N GLU A 63 -11.84 16.91 5.44
CA GLU A 63 -13.14 16.22 5.60
C GLU A 63 -13.40 15.13 4.55
N GLU A 64 -12.85 15.31 3.34
CA GLU A 64 -12.96 14.33 2.25
C GLU A 64 -12.18 13.04 2.50
N HIS A 65 -11.26 13.01 3.49
CA HIS A 65 -10.56 11.79 3.87
C HIS A 65 -11.47 10.86 4.65
N TRP A 66 -11.49 9.58 4.27
CA TRP A 66 -12.41 8.61 4.82
C TRP A 66 -11.86 7.94 6.06
N THR A 67 -12.71 7.84 7.07
CA THR A 67 -12.60 6.77 8.07
C THR A 67 -13.00 5.42 7.45
N PRO A 68 -12.61 4.28 8.05
CA PRO A 68 -13.05 2.98 7.56
C PRO A 68 -14.58 2.82 7.58
N ALA A 69 -15.27 3.40 8.57
CA ALA A 69 -16.72 3.35 8.66
C ALA A 69 -17.41 4.14 7.53
N GLU A 70 -16.89 5.33 7.18
CA GLU A 70 -17.38 6.10 6.04
C GLU A 70 -17.18 5.36 4.72
N ALA A 71 -15.99 4.79 4.51
CA ALA A 71 -15.72 4.00 3.31
C ALA A 71 -16.62 2.76 3.21
N PHE A 72 -16.94 2.12 4.34
CA PHE A 72 -17.86 0.99 4.40
C PHE A 72 -19.30 1.39 4.07
N ALA A 73 -19.78 2.52 4.61
CA ALA A 73 -21.13 3.00 4.38
C ALA A 73 -21.43 3.32 2.91
N LEU A 74 -20.43 3.72 2.11
CA LEU A 74 -20.59 4.02 0.68
C LEU A 74 -21.04 2.81 -0.17
N CYS A 75 -20.94 1.58 0.33
CA CYS A 75 -21.35 0.36 -0.38
C CYS A 75 -22.63 -0.27 0.16
N LEU A 76 -23.20 0.31 1.22
CA LEU A 76 -24.43 -0.22 1.81
C LEU A 76 -25.64 0.22 0.98
N PRO A 77 -26.69 -0.62 0.89
CA PRO A 77 -28.01 -0.18 0.46
C PRO A 77 -28.50 1.01 1.29
N ASP A 78 -29.28 1.91 0.68
CA ASP A 78 -29.79 3.13 1.34
C ASP A 78 -30.65 2.83 2.59
N ASP A 79 -31.23 1.64 2.68
CA ASP A 79 -32.07 1.18 3.79
C ASP A 79 -31.30 0.38 4.86
N GLU A 80 -30.02 0.08 4.65
CA GLU A 80 -29.19 -0.64 5.63
C GLU A 80 -28.57 0.35 6.63
N THR A 81 -28.71 0.05 7.92
CA THR A 81 -28.05 0.83 8.98
C THR A 81 -26.55 0.55 8.94
N PRO A 82 -25.69 1.58 8.79
CA PRO A 82 -24.25 1.38 8.80
C PRO A 82 -23.75 0.72 10.09
N PRO A 83 -22.81 -0.24 10.00
CA PRO A 83 -22.20 -0.83 11.18
C PRO A 83 -21.43 0.23 11.96
N ARG A 84 -21.39 0.09 13.28
CA ARG A 84 -20.55 0.95 14.11
C ARG A 84 -19.06 0.66 13.86
N PRO A 85 -18.17 1.65 14.03
CA PRO A 85 -16.73 1.44 13.83
C PRO A 85 -16.15 0.25 14.61
N GLU A 86 -16.67 -0.08 15.79
CA GLU A 86 -16.19 -1.20 16.62
C GLU A 86 -16.56 -2.58 16.05
N GLU A 87 -17.50 -2.64 15.10
CA GLU A 87 -17.90 -3.86 14.39
C GLU A 87 -17.06 -4.12 13.13
N LEU A 88 -16.17 -3.18 12.79
CA LEU A 88 -15.38 -3.20 11.58
C LEU A 88 -13.89 -3.43 11.88
N THR A 89 -13.24 -4.24 11.04
CA THR A 89 -11.80 -4.44 11.03
C THR A 89 -11.24 -4.02 9.68
N VAL A 90 -10.12 -3.30 9.68
CA VAL A 90 -9.32 -3.04 8.49
C VAL A 90 -8.29 -4.14 8.32
N VAL A 91 -8.30 -4.78 7.15
CA VAL A 91 -7.29 -5.75 6.72
C VAL A 91 -6.32 -5.01 5.81
N SER A 92 -5.04 -5.03 6.12
CA SER A 92 -4.00 -4.42 5.28
C SER A 92 -2.91 -5.43 4.96
N TRP A 93 -2.32 -5.32 3.77
CA TRP A 93 -1.21 -6.17 3.36
C TRP A 93 -0.15 -5.40 2.57
N ALA A 94 1.06 -5.94 2.59
CA ALA A 94 2.17 -5.50 1.76
C ALA A 94 2.61 -6.64 0.83
N LEU A 95 2.75 -6.34 -0.47
CA LEU A 95 3.25 -7.26 -1.50
C LEU A 95 4.66 -6.82 -1.91
N ALA A 96 5.67 -7.66 -1.69
CA ALA A 96 7.05 -7.33 -2.02
C ALA A 96 7.32 -7.41 -3.53
N GLN A 97 8.10 -6.44 -4.03
CA GLN A 97 8.73 -6.56 -5.34
C GLN A 97 9.67 -7.76 -5.37
N THR A 98 9.72 -8.46 -6.50
CA THR A 98 10.66 -9.57 -6.70
C THR A 98 12.11 -9.09 -6.69
N GLU A 99 13.06 -9.96 -6.31
CA GLU A 99 14.48 -9.62 -6.38
C GLU A 99 14.93 -9.23 -7.78
N LYS A 100 14.39 -9.87 -8.82
CA LYS A 100 14.71 -9.52 -10.21
C LYS A 100 14.27 -8.10 -10.55
N THR A 101 13.03 -7.72 -10.18
CA THR A 101 12.52 -6.37 -10.40
C THR A 101 13.32 -5.33 -9.61
N LYS A 102 13.68 -5.62 -8.35
CA LYS A 102 14.53 -4.74 -7.53
C LYS A 102 15.92 -4.60 -8.13
N ALA A 103 16.60 -5.70 -8.45
CA ALA A 103 17.94 -5.71 -9.03
C ALA A 103 18.03 -4.90 -10.33
N ALA A 104 17.02 -5.02 -11.21
CA ALA A 104 16.96 -4.23 -12.43
C ALA A 104 16.85 -2.72 -12.12
N ASN A 105 16.05 -2.34 -11.12
CA ASN A 105 15.85 -0.94 -10.74
C ASN A 105 17.04 -0.34 -9.97
N ARG A 106 17.79 -1.16 -9.20
CA ARG A 106 19.05 -0.75 -8.53
C ARG A 106 20.09 -0.20 -9.51
N GLN A 107 20.10 -0.72 -10.74
CA GLN A 107 21.04 -0.32 -11.79
C GLN A 107 20.69 1.03 -12.45
N GLN A 108 19.50 1.55 -12.20
CA GLN A 108 19.01 2.77 -12.85
C GLN A 108 19.35 4.04 -12.06
N THR A 109 19.48 5.15 -12.77
CA THR A 109 19.83 6.45 -12.16
C THR A 109 18.81 7.56 -12.40
N ARG A 110 18.09 7.52 -13.53
CA ARG A 110 17.11 8.56 -13.91
C ARG A 110 15.68 8.05 -14.05
N TYR A 111 15.49 6.93 -14.76
CA TYR A 111 14.18 6.37 -15.10
C TYR A 111 14.08 4.90 -14.65
N PRO A 112 12.89 4.36 -14.40
CA PRO A 112 12.75 2.98 -13.91
C PRO A 112 13.18 1.94 -14.95
N ALA A 113 13.59 0.78 -14.46
CA ALA A 113 13.77 -0.39 -15.32
C ALA A 113 12.42 -0.89 -15.85
N GLU A 114 12.41 -1.56 -17.00
CA GLU A 114 11.19 -2.10 -17.60
C GLU A 114 10.42 -3.02 -16.63
N ALA A 115 11.12 -3.92 -15.93
CA ALA A 115 10.52 -4.81 -14.94
C ALA A 115 9.76 -4.02 -13.83
N TRP A 116 10.32 -2.89 -13.39
CA TRP A 116 9.68 -2.03 -12.41
C TRP A 116 8.45 -1.31 -12.98
N ALA A 117 8.55 -0.79 -14.21
CA ALA A 117 7.44 -0.16 -14.92
C ALA A 117 6.28 -1.15 -15.16
N ARG A 118 6.60 -2.40 -15.52
CA ARG A 118 5.65 -3.51 -15.67
C ARG A 118 5.02 -3.88 -14.33
N ALA A 119 5.80 -4.06 -13.27
CA ALA A 119 5.29 -4.35 -11.93
C ALA A 119 4.34 -3.25 -11.45
N ARG A 120 4.64 -1.99 -11.75
CA ARG A 120 3.77 -0.87 -11.38
C ARG A 120 2.42 -0.88 -12.11
N SER A 121 2.36 -1.33 -13.36
CA SER A 121 1.11 -1.43 -14.13
C SER A 121 0.41 -2.77 -13.90
N TYR A 122 1.03 -3.88 -14.28
CA TYR A 122 0.46 -5.22 -14.18
C TYR A 122 0.31 -5.69 -12.73
N GLY A 123 1.28 -5.38 -11.87
CA GLY A 123 1.14 -5.64 -10.44
C GLY A 123 0.01 -4.83 -9.79
N GLN A 124 -0.26 -3.59 -10.25
CA GLN A 124 -1.45 -2.85 -9.80
C GLN A 124 -2.75 -3.51 -10.29
N ARG A 125 -2.76 -4.07 -11.51
CA ARG A 125 -3.92 -4.85 -11.99
C ARG A 125 -4.12 -6.10 -11.13
N CYS A 126 -3.04 -6.81 -10.79
CA CYS A 126 -3.05 -7.92 -9.84
C CYS A 126 -3.64 -7.48 -8.49
N GLN A 127 -3.15 -6.38 -7.90
CA GLN A 127 -3.67 -5.86 -6.63
C GLN A 127 -5.16 -5.56 -6.68
N ARG A 128 -5.64 -4.86 -7.73
CA ARG A 128 -7.07 -4.54 -7.85
C ARG A 128 -7.92 -5.79 -8.04
N ARG A 129 -7.43 -6.80 -8.76
CA ARG A 129 -8.12 -8.10 -8.90
C ARG A 129 -8.16 -8.84 -7.57
N LEU A 130 -7.06 -8.84 -6.82
CA LEU A 130 -6.99 -9.44 -5.48
C LEU A 130 -8.02 -8.81 -4.54
N GLN A 131 -8.10 -7.47 -4.51
CA GLN A 131 -9.07 -6.76 -3.69
C GLN A 131 -10.52 -7.16 -4.03
N ARG A 132 -10.88 -7.21 -5.33
CA ARG A 132 -12.23 -7.64 -5.76
C ARG A 132 -12.51 -9.08 -5.38
N ALA A 133 -11.60 -9.98 -5.74
CA ALA A 133 -11.77 -11.41 -5.52
C ALA A 133 -11.88 -11.73 -4.02
N LEU A 134 -11.11 -11.05 -3.17
CA LEU A 134 -11.18 -11.24 -1.73
C LEU A 134 -12.48 -10.66 -1.13
N VAL A 135 -12.97 -9.51 -1.61
CA VAL A 135 -14.30 -9.00 -1.24
C VAL A 135 -15.41 -10.00 -1.60
N GLU A 136 -15.39 -10.51 -2.82
CA GLU A 136 -16.38 -11.50 -3.30
C GLU A 136 -16.31 -12.81 -2.50
N ALA A 137 -15.10 -13.29 -2.19
CA ALA A 137 -14.88 -14.50 -1.41
C ALA A 137 -15.32 -14.35 0.05
N LEU A 138 -15.09 -13.19 0.66
CA LEU A 138 -15.56 -12.89 2.02
C LEU A 138 -17.09 -12.78 2.05
N ALA A 139 -17.70 -12.09 1.08
CA ALA A 139 -19.15 -11.98 0.97
C ALA A 139 -19.82 -13.35 0.78
N SER A 140 -19.24 -14.21 -0.05
CA SER A 140 -19.71 -15.60 -0.25
C SER A 140 -19.60 -16.45 1.02
N ALA A 141 -18.67 -16.12 1.91
CA ALA A 141 -18.52 -16.72 3.23
C ALA A 141 -19.37 -16.02 4.33
N GLY A 142 -20.25 -15.08 3.95
CA GLY A 142 -21.13 -14.37 4.88
C GLY A 142 -20.48 -13.19 5.62
N CYS A 143 -19.30 -12.74 5.19
CA CYS A 143 -18.60 -11.58 5.76
C CYS A 143 -18.68 -10.39 4.79
N GLN A 144 -19.42 -9.33 5.15
CA GLN A 144 -19.47 -8.11 4.35
C GLN A 144 -18.08 -7.45 4.32
N ALA A 145 -17.65 -7.03 3.13
CA ALA A 145 -16.34 -6.43 2.92
C ALA A 145 -16.39 -5.34 1.84
N VAL A 146 -15.52 -4.34 1.96
CA VAL A 146 -15.33 -3.29 0.96
C VAL A 146 -13.84 -3.07 0.70
N ALA A 147 -13.51 -2.70 -0.54
CA ALA A 147 -12.19 -2.24 -0.93
C ALA A 147 -12.23 -0.73 -1.18
N PRO A 148 -11.85 0.14 -0.22
CA PRO A 148 -12.01 1.59 -0.37
C PRO A 148 -11.34 2.16 -1.63
N SER A 149 -10.14 1.69 -1.99
CA SER A 149 -9.44 2.14 -3.20
C SER A 149 -10.04 1.64 -4.53
N LEU A 150 -11.11 0.84 -4.48
CA LEU A 150 -11.89 0.43 -5.66
C LEU A 150 -13.23 1.15 -5.79
N LEU A 151 -13.63 1.93 -4.78
CA LEU A 151 -14.87 2.70 -4.81
C LEU A 151 -14.84 3.75 -5.92
N LYS A 152 -16.00 4.08 -6.47
CA LYS A 152 -16.15 5.08 -7.54
C LYS A 152 -15.76 6.47 -7.03
N GLU A 153 -16.02 6.72 -5.76
CA GLU A 153 -15.80 7.98 -5.06
C GLU A 153 -14.31 8.17 -4.69
N HIS A 154 -13.49 7.12 -4.80
CA HIS A 154 -12.07 7.15 -4.47
C HIS A 154 -11.31 8.03 -5.47
N ARG A 155 -10.59 9.01 -4.97
CA ARG A 155 -9.92 10.02 -5.80
C ARG A 155 -8.70 10.63 -5.11
N GLU A 156 -7.78 11.14 -5.93
CA GLU A 156 -6.81 12.11 -5.45
C GLU A 156 -7.52 13.40 -5.04
N THR A 157 -7.04 14.02 -3.98
CA THR A 157 -7.57 15.27 -3.41
C THR A 157 -6.41 16.25 -3.20
N GLU A 158 -6.72 17.54 -3.17
CA GLU A 158 -5.77 18.56 -2.75
C GLU A 158 -6.12 18.99 -1.32
N SER A 159 -5.22 18.75 -0.39
CA SER A 159 -5.38 19.17 1.00
C SER A 159 -4.69 20.52 1.23
N PRO A 160 -5.35 21.49 1.88
CA PRO A 160 -4.72 22.75 2.23
C PRO A 160 -3.49 22.59 3.12
N SER A 161 -3.46 21.57 3.99
CA SER A 161 -2.41 21.37 5.00
C SER A 161 -1.26 20.49 4.49
N VAL A 162 -1.55 19.50 3.64
CA VAL A 162 -0.55 18.51 3.20
C VAL A 162 -0.36 18.45 1.68
N GLY A 163 -1.03 19.30 0.91
CA GLY A 163 -1.03 19.29 -0.55
C GLY A 163 -1.68 18.02 -1.12
N ARG A 164 -1.12 17.48 -2.21
CA ARG A 164 -1.60 16.24 -2.84
C ARG A 164 -1.81 15.09 -1.85
N ALA A 165 -3.03 14.58 -1.82
CA ALA A 165 -3.53 13.51 -0.96
C ALA A 165 -4.51 12.60 -1.73
N SER A 166 -5.11 11.66 -1.01
CA SER A 166 -6.25 10.86 -1.47
C SER A 166 -7.24 10.72 -0.33
N ASN A 167 -8.50 10.47 -0.66
CA ASN A 167 -9.51 10.18 0.35
C ASN A 167 -9.31 8.83 1.06
N TRP A 168 -8.50 7.93 0.50
CA TRP A 168 -8.02 6.73 1.19
C TRP A 168 -6.51 6.53 0.96
N SER A 169 -5.74 6.44 2.04
CA SER A 169 -4.27 6.27 1.96
C SER A 169 -3.85 4.87 2.40
N GLU A 170 -3.51 4.02 1.43
CA GLU A 170 -2.99 2.66 1.71
C GLU A 170 -1.74 2.68 2.60
N ARG A 171 -0.92 3.74 2.52
CA ARG A 171 0.26 3.91 3.38
C ARG A 171 -0.11 4.19 4.83
N HIS A 172 -1.09 5.05 5.07
CA HIS A 172 -1.52 5.34 6.44
C HIS A 172 -2.29 4.16 7.04
N VAL A 173 -3.12 3.50 6.25
CA VAL A 173 -3.82 2.28 6.66
C VAL A 173 -2.83 1.21 7.09
N ALA A 174 -1.80 0.94 6.27
CA ALA A 174 -0.77 -0.03 6.61
C ALA A 174 -0.01 0.32 7.91
N TYR A 175 0.27 1.61 8.16
CA TYR A 175 0.85 2.05 9.44
C TYR A 175 -0.09 1.78 10.62
N ILE A 176 -1.37 2.15 10.51
CA ILE A 176 -2.38 1.95 11.57
C ILE A 176 -2.57 0.46 11.85
N SER A 177 -2.60 -0.37 10.81
CA SER A 177 -2.67 -1.83 10.93
C SER A 177 -1.39 -2.47 11.46
N GLY A 178 -0.30 -1.73 11.66
CA GLY A 178 0.93 -2.24 12.26
C GLY A 178 1.91 -2.90 11.28
N LEU A 179 1.77 -2.73 9.96
CA LEU A 179 2.68 -3.33 8.97
C LEU A 179 4.10 -2.74 8.98
N GLY A 180 4.28 -1.52 9.47
CA GLY A 180 5.55 -0.82 9.35
C GLY A 180 5.53 0.62 9.82
N THR A 181 6.62 1.35 9.57
CA THR A 181 6.78 2.77 9.92
C THR A 181 7.26 3.60 8.73
N PHE A 182 7.03 4.90 8.73
CA PHE A 182 7.41 5.80 7.64
C PHE A 182 8.92 6.04 7.54
N GLY A 183 9.40 6.15 6.30
CA GLY A 183 10.77 6.53 5.97
C GLY A 183 10.90 7.94 5.41
N LEU A 184 12.15 8.43 5.29
CA LEU A 184 12.47 9.77 4.79
C LEU A 184 11.89 10.08 3.40
N CYS A 185 11.86 9.09 2.49
CA CYS A 185 11.25 9.23 1.17
C CYS A 185 9.71 9.20 1.17
N GLY A 186 9.07 9.07 2.34
CA GLY A 186 7.62 8.92 2.50
C GLY A 186 7.08 7.54 2.14
N GLY A 187 7.94 6.54 1.92
CA GLY A 187 7.57 5.13 1.86
C GLY A 187 7.29 4.56 3.25
N LEU A 188 6.58 3.43 3.33
CA LEU A 188 6.42 2.67 4.58
C LEU A 188 7.45 1.54 4.56
N ILE A 189 8.30 1.47 5.58
CA ILE A 189 9.25 0.38 5.79
C ILE A 189 8.52 -0.71 6.56
N THR A 190 8.33 -1.87 5.92
CA THR A 190 7.72 -3.07 6.51
C THR A 190 8.80 -4.10 6.84
N GLU A 191 8.43 -5.25 7.42
CA GLU A 191 9.35 -6.38 7.55
C GLU A 191 9.86 -6.92 6.19
N LEU A 192 9.12 -6.69 5.11
CA LEU A 192 9.56 -6.98 3.73
C LEU A 192 10.38 -5.83 3.10
N GLY A 193 10.68 -4.77 3.87
CA GLY A 193 11.27 -3.53 3.39
C GLY A 193 10.24 -2.53 2.85
N GLN A 194 10.73 -1.50 2.16
CA GLN A 194 9.90 -0.44 1.58
C GLN A 194 9.54 -0.67 0.11
N ALA A 195 10.22 -1.58 -0.59
CA ALA A 195 9.97 -1.91 -1.99
C ALA A 195 8.73 -2.83 -2.10
N VAL A 196 7.60 -2.31 -1.64
CA VAL A 196 6.35 -3.05 -1.49
C VAL A 196 5.18 -2.29 -2.11
N ARG A 197 4.12 -3.03 -2.41
CA ARG A 197 2.82 -2.52 -2.79
C ARG A 197 1.83 -2.76 -1.65
N LEU A 198 1.17 -1.70 -1.20
CA LEU A 198 0.22 -1.76 -0.09
C LEU A 198 -1.21 -1.84 -0.62
N GLY A 199 -2.03 -2.69 0.01
CA GLY A 199 -3.46 -2.77 -0.22
C GLY A 199 -4.22 -2.98 1.08
N SER A 200 -5.53 -2.76 1.02
CA SER A 200 -6.42 -2.97 2.16
C SER A 200 -7.86 -3.26 1.75
N LEU A 201 -8.62 -3.77 2.72
CA LEU A 201 -10.08 -3.91 2.77
C LEU A 201 -10.60 -3.47 4.15
N VAL A 202 -11.88 -3.16 4.24
CA VAL A 202 -12.62 -3.06 5.51
C VAL A 202 -13.66 -4.16 5.55
N ILE A 203 -13.70 -4.93 6.62
CA ILE A 203 -14.61 -6.07 6.80
C ILE A 203 -15.49 -5.87 8.03
N ARG A 204 -16.73 -6.37 7.97
CA ARG A 204 -17.64 -6.41 9.12
C ARG A 204 -17.44 -7.71 9.88
N ALA A 205 -16.34 -7.76 10.61
CA ALA A 205 -15.99 -8.85 11.50
C ALA A 205 -15.01 -8.33 12.55
N HIS A 206 -14.92 -9.02 13.68
CA HIS A 206 -13.90 -8.76 14.69
C HIS A 206 -12.67 -9.64 14.43
N VAL A 207 -11.54 -9.00 14.11
CA VAL A 207 -10.23 -9.66 14.04
C VAL A 207 -9.28 -8.94 15.00
N THR A 208 -8.51 -9.68 15.78
CA THR A 208 -7.59 -9.05 16.74
C THR A 208 -6.56 -8.20 16.01
N ALA A 209 -6.46 -6.93 16.43
CA ALA A 209 -5.54 -5.97 15.83
C ALA A 209 -4.09 -6.42 16.00
N THR A 210 -3.29 -6.18 14.97
CA THR A 210 -1.85 -6.42 15.02
C THR A 210 -1.19 -5.27 15.78
N PRO A 211 -0.35 -5.55 16.80
CA PRO A 211 0.34 -4.49 17.53
C PRO A 211 1.19 -3.63 16.59
N ARG A 212 1.06 -2.31 16.72
CA ARG A 212 1.95 -1.39 15.99
C ARG A 212 3.39 -1.52 16.50
N PRO A 213 4.40 -1.35 15.63
CA PRO A 213 5.79 -1.30 16.05
C PRO A 213 6.03 -0.28 17.18
N PRO A 214 6.86 -0.60 18.18
CA PRO A 214 7.26 0.38 19.18
C PRO A 214 8.15 1.47 18.57
N GLY A 215 8.26 2.61 19.25
CA GLY A 215 9.15 3.71 18.81
C GLY A 215 8.50 4.74 17.87
N GLY A 216 7.20 4.62 17.61
CA GLY A 216 6.42 5.64 16.90
C GLY A 216 6.48 5.55 15.36
N PRO A 217 5.93 6.55 14.66
CA PRO A 217 5.66 6.47 13.22
C PRO A 217 6.89 6.44 12.32
N PHE A 218 8.10 6.63 12.84
CA PHE A 218 9.34 6.72 12.08
C PHE A 218 10.44 5.76 12.57
N ALA A 219 10.09 4.80 13.44
CA ALA A 219 11.06 4.00 14.21
C ALA A 219 12.07 3.22 13.35
N TYR A 220 11.66 2.74 12.18
CA TYR A 220 12.52 1.93 11.30
C TYR A 220 13.40 2.77 10.36
N CYS A 221 13.21 4.08 10.31
CA CYS A 221 13.99 4.94 9.44
C CYS A 221 15.28 5.38 10.15
N LEU A 222 16.44 4.88 9.69
CA LEU A 222 17.75 5.26 10.23
C LEU A 222 17.96 6.79 10.27
N PHE A 223 17.46 7.53 9.27
CA PHE A 223 17.49 9.00 9.29
C PHE A 223 16.80 9.60 10.52
N TYR A 224 15.57 9.18 10.79
CA TYR A 224 14.79 9.71 11.92
C TYR A 224 15.24 9.15 13.26
N ARG A 225 15.89 7.98 13.26
CA ARG A 225 16.42 7.34 14.47
C ARG A 225 17.72 7.99 14.94
N ASP A 226 18.69 8.15 14.05
CA ASP A 226 20.06 8.57 14.41
C ASP A 226 20.77 9.42 13.33
N GLY A 227 20.09 9.77 12.24
CA GLY A 227 20.65 10.61 11.17
C GLY A 227 21.65 9.89 10.25
N SER A 228 21.87 8.58 10.42
CA SER A 228 22.93 7.84 9.72
C SER A 228 22.65 7.53 8.24
N CYS A 229 21.45 7.81 7.73
CA CYS A 229 21.05 7.42 6.37
C CYS A 229 20.32 8.54 5.64
N SER A 230 20.75 8.83 4.41
CA SER A 230 20.03 9.65 3.44
C SER A 230 19.93 8.98 2.07
N ALA A 231 20.19 7.67 1.99
CA ALA A 231 20.39 6.96 0.72
C ALA A 231 19.22 7.10 -0.27
N CYS A 232 17.97 7.18 0.22
CA CYS A 232 16.81 7.41 -0.64
C CYS A 232 16.75 8.82 -1.25
N ALA A 233 17.35 9.82 -0.59
CA ALA A 233 17.52 11.17 -1.11
C ALA A 233 18.58 11.19 -2.21
N ASP A 234 19.73 10.56 -1.96
CA ASP A 234 20.82 10.44 -2.95
C ASP A 234 20.36 9.68 -4.21
N ARG A 235 19.42 8.75 -4.04
CA ARG A 235 18.79 7.98 -5.11
C ARG A 235 17.74 8.76 -5.92
N CYS A 236 17.27 9.91 -5.45
CA CYS A 236 16.13 10.61 -6.02
C CYS A 236 16.53 11.45 -7.25
N PRO A 237 16.12 11.08 -8.48
CA PRO A 237 16.50 11.85 -9.67
C PRO A 237 15.85 13.23 -9.72
N ALA A 238 14.73 13.41 -9.01
CA ALA A 238 13.97 14.66 -8.99
C ALA A 238 14.46 15.65 -7.92
N GLY A 239 15.41 15.26 -7.07
CA GLY A 239 15.76 16.05 -5.88
C GLY A 239 14.58 16.21 -4.91
N SER A 240 13.59 15.33 -4.98
CA SER A 240 12.31 15.50 -4.27
C SER A 240 12.35 15.05 -2.81
N VAL A 241 13.45 14.47 -2.35
CA VAL A 241 13.62 13.94 -1.00
C VAL A 241 14.83 14.62 -0.38
N SER A 242 14.68 15.16 0.82
CA SER A 242 15.74 15.82 1.56
C SER A 242 15.52 15.66 3.07
N PRO A 243 16.52 15.95 3.92
CA PRO A 243 16.34 16.05 5.36
C PRO A 243 15.19 16.97 5.80
N ALA A 244 14.90 18.01 5.01
CA ALA A 244 13.82 18.95 5.28
C ALA A 244 12.42 18.42 4.90
N GLY A 245 12.35 17.26 4.26
CA GLY A 245 11.10 16.64 3.83
C GLY A 245 11.03 16.41 2.32
N ARG A 246 9.80 16.29 1.83
CA ARG A 246 9.51 15.80 0.48
C ARG A 246 8.80 16.83 -0.39
N ASP A 247 9.37 17.13 -1.55
CA ASP A 247 8.70 17.89 -2.60
C ASP A 247 7.79 16.93 -3.39
N LYS A 248 6.49 16.96 -3.09
CA LYS A 248 5.51 16.10 -3.77
C LYS A 248 5.35 16.46 -5.24
N GLU A 249 5.52 17.72 -5.61
CA GLU A 249 5.35 18.20 -6.98
C GLU A 249 6.54 17.80 -7.86
N ALA A 250 7.77 17.91 -7.36
CA ALA A 250 8.94 17.40 -8.08
C ALA A 250 8.85 15.89 -8.29
N CYS A 251 8.42 15.13 -7.28
CA CYS A 251 8.19 13.69 -7.41
C CYS A 251 7.08 13.39 -8.43
N ALA A 252 5.96 14.12 -8.39
CA ALA A 252 4.86 13.95 -9.31
C ALA A 252 5.27 14.22 -10.77
N ARG A 253 6.01 15.31 -11.04
CA ARG A 253 6.55 15.60 -12.38
C ARG A 253 7.44 14.46 -12.89
N GLN A 254 8.35 13.96 -12.07
CA GLN A 254 9.21 12.84 -12.44
C GLN A 254 8.41 11.55 -12.74
N VAL A 255 7.39 11.24 -11.93
CA VAL A 255 6.66 9.97 -11.99
C VAL A 255 5.53 9.96 -13.03
N GLN A 256 4.84 11.09 -13.19
CA GLN A 256 3.60 11.21 -13.98
C GLN A 256 3.82 11.87 -15.34
N ILE A 257 4.96 12.55 -15.56
CA ILE A 257 5.29 13.19 -16.83
C ILE A 257 6.53 12.53 -17.42
N GLU A 258 7.70 12.77 -16.83
CA GLU A 258 8.96 12.37 -17.47
C GLU A 258 9.12 10.86 -17.59
N ALA A 259 8.82 10.11 -16.52
CA ALA A 259 8.91 8.66 -16.56
C ALA A 259 7.84 8.05 -17.49
N VAL A 260 6.66 8.65 -17.60
CA VAL A 260 5.61 8.18 -18.52
C VAL A 260 6.07 8.31 -19.97
N GLU A 261 6.61 9.47 -20.33
CA GLU A 261 7.17 9.72 -21.67
C GLU A 261 8.30 8.74 -22.00
N PHE A 262 9.24 8.55 -21.06
CA PHE A 262 10.33 7.59 -21.21
C PHE A 262 9.82 6.15 -21.38
N ILE A 263 8.95 5.68 -20.47
CA ILE A 263 8.43 4.30 -20.48
C ILE A 263 7.67 4.01 -21.79
N ARG A 264 6.86 4.96 -22.25
CA ARG A 264 6.13 4.84 -23.51
C ARG A 264 7.08 4.72 -24.70
N ARG A 265 8.13 5.53 -24.73
CA ARG A 265 9.12 5.55 -25.82
C ARG A 265 10.00 4.30 -25.84
N GLU A 266 10.56 3.91 -24.69
CA GLU A 266 11.57 2.85 -24.60
C GLU A 266 10.96 1.45 -24.49
N TYR A 267 9.84 1.30 -23.80
CA TYR A 267 9.26 -0.02 -23.49
C TYR A 267 7.93 -0.27 -24.21
N ASN A 268 7.37 0.73 -24.90
CA ASN A 268 6.04 0.67 -25.51
C ASN A 268 4.95 0.26 -24.48
N LEU A 269 5.05 0.78 -23.26
CA LEU A 269 4.12 0.52 -22.17
C LEU A 269 3.39 1.80 -21.75
N ASP A 270 2.10 1.68 -21.44
CA ASP A 270 1.36 2.72 -20.73
C ASP A 270 1.47 2.45 -19.22
N SER A 271 2.45 3.11 -18.59
CA SER A 271 2.72 3.00 -17.17
C SER A 271 3.35 4.30 -16.65
N SER A 272 3.25 4.51 -15.34
CA SER A 272 3.90 5.59 -14.60
C SER A 272 4.74 4.97 -13.49
N GLY A 273 5.68 5.72 -12.91
CA GLY A 273 6.48 5.25 -11.79
C GLY A 273 7.96 5.60 -11.92
N CYS A 274 8.65 5.61 -10.79
CA CYS A 274 10.10 5.76 -10.74
C CYS A 274 10.70 4.78 -9.74
N GLY A 275 10.31 4.87 -8.46
CA GLY A 275 10.67 3.88 -7.44
C GLY A 275 12.15 3.79 -7.09
N LEU A 276 13.03 4.62 -7.67
CA LEU A 276 14.47 4.58 -7.39
C LEU A 276 14.79 4.83 -5.91
N CYS A 277 14.01 5.65 -5.22
CA CYS A 277 14.17 5.89 -3.78
C CYS A 277 13.82 4.67 -2.90
N GLN A 278 13.24 3.61 -3.49
CA GLN A 278 12.88 2.37 -2.80
C GLN A 278 13.92 1.27 -3.01
N THR A 279 14.86 1.42 -3.95
CA THR A 279 15.85 0.41 -4.31
C THR A 279 17.28 0.87 -4.10
N ALA A 280 18.21 -0.05 -3.87
CA ALA A 280 19.61 0.23 -3.52
C ALA A 280 19.73 1.13 -2.27
N VAL A 281 18.86 0.90 -1.28
CA VAL A 281 18.80 1.58 0.01
C VAL A 281 18.71 0.55 1.14
N PRO A 282 19.17 0.86 2.37
CA PRO A 282 19.21 -0.13 3.46
C PRO A 282 17.87 -0.78 3.79
N CYS A 283 16.77 -0.02 3.71
CA CYS A 283 15.42 -0.50 3.99
C CYS A 283 14.67 -1.04 2.75
N GLU A 284 15.36 -1.34 1.64
CA GLU A 284 14.71 -1.83 0.41
C GLU A 284 13.95 -3.13 0.65
N SER A 285 14.55 -4.09 1.36
CA SER A 285 14.08 -5.48 1.47
C SER A 285 13.93 -5.98 2.91
N CYS A 286 14.15 -5.12 3.90
CA CYS A 286 14.04 -5.43 5.33
C CYS A 286 13.89 -4.14 6.16
N ILE A 287 13.68 -4.31 7.46
CA ILE A 287 13.88 -3.27 8.47
C ILE A 287 15.40 -3.11 8.69
N PRO A 288 15.97 -1.90 8.59
CA PRO A 288 17.41 -1.66 8.72
C PRO A 288 17.90 -1.42 10.16
#